data_AF-A0A971NWN5-F1
#
_entry.id   AF-A0A971NWN5-F1
#
_cell.length_a   1.000
_cell.length_b   1.000
_cell.length_c   1.000
_cell.angle_alpha   90.00
_cell.angle_beta   90.00
_cell.angle_gamma   90.00
#
_symmetry.space_group_name_H-M   'P 1'
#
loop_
_entity.id
_entity.type
_entity.pdbx_description
1 polymer ?
#
loop_
_entity_poly.entity_id
_entity_poly.type
_entity_poly.pdbx_seq_one_letter_code
_entity_poly.pdbx_strand_id
1 'polypeptide(L)'
;MQNDEKSAAHAGREADMSSANLRIQWLHRKIADNSYPNAKRLSERFGISHRQAQRDIFFLKNKLGAPLEYDYRRRGFYYASPFALPVAHIADNDENFSDVLAAASAEATEAPEVADRTVIQTQLPYTSVVRVEDKLAVLELQPYIKERNKDGTYLCEFHSIEKFMSAILALDADIRIIKPDWLRRRLIHSAERIIRNNKE
;
A
#
# COMPACT_ATOMS: atom_id res chain seq x y z
N MET A 1 2.43 -40.36 27.06
CA MET A 1 1.25 -40.68 26.24
C MET A 1 0.43 -39.40 26.11
N GLN A 2 0.94 -38.49 25.30
CA GLN A 2 0.37 -37.17 25.02
C GLN A 2 0.58 -37.02 23.51
N ASN A 3 -0.52 -36.94 22.75
CA ASN A 3 -0.63 -36.36 21.42
C ASN A 3 -1.84 -36.97 20.70
N ASP A 4 -3.05 -36.54 21.02
CA ASP A 4 -4.20 -36.75 20.12
C ASP A 4 -5.21 -35.58 20.10
N GLU A 5 -5.09 -34.56 20.97
CA GLU A 5 -6.03 -33.41 20.97
C GLU A 5 -5.53 -32.16 20.22
N LYS A 6 -4.33 -32.17 19.65
CA LYS A 6 -3.75 -30.98 18.98
C LYS A 6 -4.06 -30.85 17.48
N SER A 7 -4.86 -31.75 16.90
CA SER A 7 -5.07 -31.82 15.45
C SER A 7 -6.25 -31.00 14.89
N ALA A 8 -7.13 -30.45 15.73
CA ALA A 8 -8.31 -29.70 15.26
C ALA A 8 -8.16 -28.17 15.26
N ALA A 9 -7.16 -27.62 15.96
CA ALA A 9 -7.00 -26.17 16.14
C ALA A 9 -6.12 -25.48 15.06
N HIS A 10 -5.57 -26.24 14.10
CA HIS A 10 -4.68 -25.68 13.07
C HIS A 10 -5.38 -25.43 11.71
N ALA A 11 -6.61 -25.91 11.52
CA ALA A 11 -7.36 -25.74 10.27
C ALA A 11 -8.08 -24.37 10.16
N GLY A 12 -8.20 -23.62 11.26
CA GLY A 12 -8.95 -22.36 11.32
C GLY A 12 -8.16 -21.08 11.06
N ARG A 13 -6.84 -21.15 10.79
CA ARG A 13 -5.97 -19.97 10.61
C ARG A 13 -5.55 -19.67 9.18
N GLU A 14 -5.86 -20.55 8.22
CA GLU A 14 -5.46 -20.38 6.81
C GLU A 14 -6.56 -19.77 5.92
N ALA A 15 -7.79 -19.63 6.43
CA ALA A 15 -8.93 -19.14 5.64
C ALA A 15 -8.93 -17.61 5.37
N ASP A 16 -8.10 -16.83 6.08
CA ASP A 16 -8.16 -15.35 6.05
C ASP A 16 -7.00 -14.67 5.28
N MET A 17 -6.27 -15.42 4.45
CA MET A 17 -5.19 -14.86 3.61
C MET A 17 -5.67 -14.38 2.22
N SER A 18 -6.99 -14.42 1.98
CA SER A 18 -7.59 -14.09 0.68
C SER A 18 -8.45 -12.83 0.69
N SER A 19 -8.46 -12.03 1.77
CA SER A 19 -9.38 -10.89 1.88
C SER A 19 -9.16 -9.88 0.74
N ALA A 20 -10.25 -9.37 0.16
CA ALA A 20 -10.21 -8.48 -1.01
C ALA A 20 -9.34 -7.24 -0.79
N ASN A 21 -9.32 -6.75 0.45
CA ASN A 21 -8.49 -5.63 0.87
C ASN A 21 -6.99 -5.93 0.67
N LEU A 22 -6.51 -7.10 1.11
CA LEU A 22 -5.12 -7.53 0.91
C LEU A 22 -4.74 -7.58 -0.57
N ARG A 23 -5.66 -8.03 -1.43
CA ARG A 23 -5.43 -8.11 -2.88
C ARG A 23 -5.32 -6.73 -3.52
N ILE A 24 -6.16 -5.79 -3.11
CA ILE A 24 -6.11 -4.38 -3.56
C ILE A 24 -4.84 -3.70 -3.07
N GLN A 25 -4.47 -3.86 -1.80
CA GLN A 25 -3.22 -3.33 -1.24
C GLN A 25 -1.99 -3.89 -1.97
N TRP A 26 -1.98 -5.21 -2.23
CA TRP A 26 -0.91 -5.83 -2.99
C TRP A 26 -0.81 -5.28 -4.42
N LEU A 27 -1.94 -5.18 -5.12
CA LEU A 27 -2.00 -4.65 -6.47
C LEU A 27 -1.48 -3.22 -6.49
N HIS A 28 -1.95 -2.38 -5.56
CA HIS A 28 -1.50 -1.00 -5.42
C HIS A 28 0.02 -0.90 -5.24
N ARG A 29 0.59 -1.68 -4.30
CA ARG A 29 2.02 -1.71 -4.04
C ARG A 29 2.82 -2.11 -5.28
N LYS A 30 2.37 -3.13 -6.02
CA LYS A 30 3.05 -3.58 -7.23
C LYS A 30 3.00 -2.58 -8.38
N ILE A 31 1.87 -1.89 -8.54
CA ILE A 31 1.75 -0.82 -9.53
C ILE A 31 2.65 0.36 -9.13
N ALA A 32 2.62 0.76 -7.85
CA ALA A 32 3.50 1.80 -7.31
C ALA A 32 4.98 1.44 -7.50
N ASP A 33 5.34 0.17 -7.30
CA ASP A 33 6.68 -0.39 -7.53
C ASP A 33 7.14 -0.41 -9.01
N ASN A 34 6.33 0.10 -9.95
CA ASN A 34 6.57 -0.04 -11.40
C ASN A 34 6.82 -1.49 -11.83
N SER A 35 6.16 -2.45 -11.18
CA SER A 35 6.36 -3.88 -11.45
C SER A 35 5.37 -4.44 -12.47
N TYR A 36 4.50 -3.60 -13.04
CA TYR A 36 3.52 -3.95 -14.06
C TYR A 36 2.74 -5.25 -13.74
N PRO A 37 2.03 -5.33 -12.59
CA PRO A 37 1.21 -6.50 -12.27
C PRO A 37 0.06 -6.66 -13.27
N ASN A 38 -0.51 -7.86 -13.36
CA ASN A 38 -1.67 -8.13 -14.20
C ASN A 38 -2.62 -9.12 -13.52
N ALA A 39 -3.80 -9.29 -14.10
CA ALA A 39 -4.84 -10.17 -13.56
C ALA A 39 -4.36 -11.62 -13.39
N LYS A 40 -3.51 -12.14 -14.30
CA LYS A 40 -2.96 -13.49 -14.22
C LYS A 40 -2.05 -13.67 -13.00
N ARG A 41 -1.12 -12.74 -12.78
CA ARG A 41 -0.22 -12.76 -11.62
C ARG A 41 -1.00 -12.60 -10.30
N LEU A 42 -2.05 -11.79 -10.31
CA LEU A 42 -2.93 -11.62 -9.15
C LEU A 42 -3.70 -12.92 -8.85
N SER A 43 -4.26 -13.57 -9.87
CA SER A 43 -4.95 -14.86 -9.70
C SER A 43 -4.03 -15.96 -9.17
N GLU A 44 -2.83 -16.10 -9.75
CA GLU A 44 -1.85 -17.12 -9.33
C GLU A 44 -1.40 -16.90 -7.89
N ARG A 45 -1.17 -15.64 -7.49
CA ARG A 45 -0.68 -15.31 -6.16
C ARG A 45 -1.69 -15.61 -5.05
N PHE A 46 -2.96 -15.30 -5.28
CA PHE A 46 -4.01 -15.40 -4.25
C PHE A 46 -4.93 -16.61 -4.43
N GLY A 47 -4.65 -17.49 -5.40
CA GLY A 47 -5.49 -18.67 -5.67
C GLY A 47 -6.92 -18.33 -6.11
N ILE A 48 -7.15 -17.12 -6.65
CA ILE A 48 -8.49 -16.66 -7.07
C ILE A 48 -8.71 -16.89 -8.56
N SER A 49 -9.97 -16.91 -8.99
CA SER A 49 -10.29 -16.98 -10.42
C SER A 49 -9.77 -15.76 -11.19
N HIS A 50 -9.45 -15.96 -12.47
CA HIS A 50 -9.02 -14.86 -13.34
C HIS A 50 -10.09 -13.75 -13.42
N ARG A 51 -11.38 -14.13 -13.42
CA ARG A 51 -12.51 -13.19 -13.39
C ARG A 51 -12.51 -12.36 -12.10
N GLN A 52 -12.24 -12.97 -10.94
CA GLN A 52 -12.16 -12.23 -9.67
C GLN A 52 -10.97 -11.27 -9.67
N ALA A 53 -9.81 -11.68 -10.17
CA ALA A 53 -8.65 -10.81 -10.30
C ALA A 53 -8.93 -9.59 -11.21
N GLN A 54 -9.67 -9.79 -12.31
CA GLN A 54 -10.13 -8.68 -13.15
C GLN A 54 -11.08 -7.73 -12.41
N ARG A 55 -11.99 -8.26 -11.58
CA ARG A 55 -12.88 -7.43 -10.75
C ARG A 55 -12.11 -6.57 -9.76
N ASP A 56 -11.06 -7.12 -9.14
CA ASP A 56 -10.22 -6.35 -8.21
C ASP A 56 -9.49 -5.20 -8.93
N ILE A 57 -8.97 -5.45 -10.14
CA ILE A 57 -8.33 -4.41 -10.97
C ILE A 57 -9.35 -3.35 -11.38
N PHE A 58 -10.54 -3.78 -11.81
CA PHE A 58 -11.64 -2.87 -12.16
C PHE A 58 -12.07 -2.03 -10.96
N PHE A 59 -12.13 -2.62 -9.77
CA PHE A 59 -12.44 -1.92 -8.54
C PHE A 59 -11.42 -0.82 -8.24
N LEU A 60 -10.12 -1.15 -8.31
CA LEU A 60 -9.05 -0.17 -8.12
C LEU A 60 -9.17 0.99 -9.12
N LYS A 61 -9.44 0.69 -10.40
CA LYS A 61 -9.57 1.71 -11.45
C LYS A 61 -10.84 2.56 -11.30
N ASN A 62 -12.00 1.91 -11.20
CA ASN A 62 -13.29 2.56 -11.41
C ASN A 62 -14.00 2.97 -10.12
N LYS A 63 -13.75 2.27 -9.01
CA LYS A 63 -14.37 2.59 -7.71
C LYS A 63 -13.43 3.41 -6.83
N LEU A 64 -12.13 3.11 -6.83
CA LEU A 64 -11.13 3.92 -6.11
C LEU A 64 -10.55 5.06 -6.97
N GLY A 65 -10.95 5.16 -8.24
CA GLY A 65 -10.54 6.24 -9.13
C GLY A 65 -9.05 6.20 -9.50
N ALA A 66 -8.41 5.03 -9.42
CA ALA A 66 -7.00 4.94 -9.75
C ALA A 66 -6.77 5.16 -11.26
N PRO A 67 -5.78 5.99 -11.65
CA PRO A 67 -5.44 6.28 -13.04
C PRO A 67 -4.67 5.10 -13.67
N LEU A 68 -5.29 3.93 -13.74
CA LEU A 68 -4.70 2.70 -14.27
C LEU A 68 -4.69 2.68 -15.80
N GLU A 69 -3.51 2.46 -16.35
CA GLU A 69 -3.27 2.16 -17.77
C GLU A 69 -2.54 0.82 -17.93
N TYR A 70 -2.61 0.24 -19.12
CA TYR A 70 -1.98 -1.04 -19.43
C TYR A 70 -0.83 -0.87 -20.42
N ASP A 71 0.36 -1.32 -20.05
CA ASP A 71 1.51 -1.40 -20.95
C ASP A 71 1.51 -2.76 -21.66
N TYR A 72 1.23 -2.75 -22.96
CA TYR A 72 1.23 -3.97 -23.80
C TYR A 72 2.61 -4.62 -23.95
N ARG A 73 3.69 -3.85 -23.90
CA ARG A 73 5.06 -4.36 -24.01
C ARG A 73 5.47 -5.08 -22.73
N ARG A 74 5.13 -4.50 -21.57
CA ARG A 74 5.43 -5.07 -20.24
C ARG A 74 4.35 -6.03 -19.72
N ARG A 75 3.22 -6.11 -20.42
CA ARG A 75 2.08 -6.98 -20.15
C ARG A 75 1.51 -6.76 -18.73
N GLY A 76 1.29 -5.51 -18.35
CA GLY A 76 0.76 -5.19 -17.02
C GLY A 76 0.38 -3.74 -16.81
N PHE A 77 -0.22 -3.48 -15.65
CA PHE A 77 -0.80 -2.19 -15.29
C PHE A 77 0.21 -1.25 -14.63
N TYR A 78 0.10 0.04 -14.92
CA TYR A 78 0.84 1.13 -14.29
C TYR A 78 -0.12 2.28 -13.94
N TYR A 79 0.33 3.20 -13.08
CA TYR A 79 -0.39 4.46 -12.84
C TYR A 79 0.06 5.52 -13.83
N ALA A 80 -0.88 6.09 -14.59
CA ALA A 80 -0.64 7.19 -15.53
C ALA A 80 -0.31 8.52 -14.80
N SER A 81 -0.80 8.68 -13.58
CA SER A 81 -0.46 9.77 -12.68
C SER A 81 -0.32 9.27 -11.24
N PRO A 82 0.39 9.98 -10.34
CA PRO A 82 0.57 9.54 -8.96
C PRO A 82 -0.76 9.28 -8.25
N PHE A 83 -0.90 8.11 -7.63
CA PHE A 83 -2.12 7.69 -6.93
C PHE A 83 -1.78 7.12 -5.56
N ALA A 84 -2.64 7.38 -4.58
CA ALA A 84 -2.62 6.79 -3.26
C ALA A 84 -4.00 6.19 -2.98
N LEU A 85 -4.05 5.05 -2.27
CA LEU A 85 -5.34 4.47 -1.90
C LEU A 85 -6.12 5.45 -1.00
N PRO A 86 -7.42 5.69 -1.27
CA PRO A 86 -8.27 6.48 -0.39
C PRO A 86 -8.32 5.86 1.01
N VAL A 87 -8.13 6.69 2.05
CA VAL A 87 -8.39 6.28 3.43
C VAL A 87 -9.89 6.32 3.64
N ALA A 88 -10.56 5.18 3.44
CA ALA A 88 -11.95 5.05 3.81
C ALA A 88 -12.00 4.78 5.32
N HIS A 89 -12.48 5.75 6.10
CA HIS A 89 -12.89 5.52 7.48
C HIS A 89 -14.18 4.68 7.46
N ILE A 90 -14.06 3.39 7.15
CA ILE A 90 -15.18 2.46 7.25
C ILE A 90 -15.25 2.06 8.72
N ALA A 91 -16.23 2.61 9.41
CA ALA A 91 -16.69 2.05 10.66
C ALA A 91 -17.17 0.63 10.37
N ASP A 92 -16.71 -0.27 11.23
CA ASP A 92 -17.08 -1.65 11.32
C ASP A 92 -16.47 -2.65 10.33
N ASN A 93 -16.09 -3.74 11.00
CA ASN A 93 -15.49 -4.95 10.55
C ASN A 93 -16.59 -5.81 9.91
N ASP A 94 -17.06 -5.41 8.73
CA ASP A 94 -17.91 -6.29 7.93
C ASP A 94 -17.02 -7.09 6.99
N GLU A 95 -16.98 -8.39 7.24
CA GLU A 95 -16.39 -9.42 6.37
C GLU A 95 -16.98 -9.38 4.94
N ASN A 96 -18.00 -8.57 4.68
CA ASN A 96 -18.65 -8.41 3.39
C ASN A 96 -18.28 -7.10 2.66
N PHE A 97 -17.00 -6.98 2.29
CA PHE A 97 -16.60 -6.10 1.17
C PHE A 97 -17.34 -6.45 -0.14
N SER A 98 -17.90 -7.66 -0.23
CA SER A 98 -18.80 -8.10 -1.31
C SER A 98 -20.09 -7.30 -1.39
N ASP A 99 -20.64 -6.87 -0.25
CA ASP A 99 -21.98 -6.29 -0.20
C ASP A 99 -21.91 -4.81 -0.57
N VAL A 100 -20.82 -4.12 -0.22
CA VAL A 100 -20.50 -2.79 -0.77
C VAL A 100 -20.35 -2.84 -2.29
N LEU A 101 -19.79 -3.92 -2.83
CA LEU A 101 -19.65 -4.13 -4.27
C LEU A 101 -21.01 -4.37 -4.96
N ALA A 102 -21.96 -4.99 -4.25
CA ALA A 102 -23.33 -5.24 -4.72
C ALA A 102 -24.23 -4.00 -4.57
N ALA A 103 -24.09 -3.25 -3.48
CA ALA A 103 -24.81 -2.01 -3.20
C ALA A 103 -24.36 -0.87 -4.13
N ALA A 104 -23.08 -0.80 -4.49
CA ALA A 104 -22.56 0.18 -5.44
C ALA A 104 -22.98 -0.06 -6.90
N SER A 105 -23.76 -1.11 -7.17
CA SER A 105 -24.52 -1.32 -8.41
C SER A 105 -26.00 -0.93 -8.29
N ALA A 106 -26.51 -0.71 -7.08
CA ALA A 106 -27.94 -0.53 -6.83
C ALA A 106 -28.33 0.95 -6.66
N GLU A 107 -27.69 1.74 -5.79
CA GLU A 107 -28.32 2.99 -5.36
C GLU A 107 -27.34 4.17 -5.24
N ALA A 108 -27.56 5.15 -6.12
CA ALA A 108 -27.44 6.54 -5.74
C ALA A 108 -28.44 6.81 -4.61
N THR A 109 -28.12 7.78 -3.74
CA THR A 109 -28.97 8.48 -2.76
C THR A 109 -28.64 8.21 -1.29
N GLU A 110 -28.09 9.26 -0.68
CA GLU A 110 -28.18 9.74 0.72
C GLU A 110 -27.45 9.05 1.88
N ALA A 111 -26.69 9.88 2.62
CA ALA A 111 -26.05 9.61 3.90
C ALA A 111 -27.00 9.86 5.09
N PRO A 112 -26.71 9.30 6.28
CA PRO A 112 -26.45 10.19 7.41
C PRO A 112 -25.36 9.74 8.41
N GLU A 113 -25.00 10.69 9.27
CA GLU A 113 -23.90 10.78 10.24
C GLU A 113 -23.96 9.78 11.43
N VAL A 114 -22.81 9.21 11.83
CA VAL A 114 -22.56 8.68 13.20
C VAL A 114 -21.09 8.91 13.62
N ALA A 115 -20.93 9.39 14.86
CA ALA A 115 -19.72 9.90 15.49
C ALA A 115 -18.60 8.88 15.80
N ASP A 116 -17.37 9.40 15.69
CA ASP A 116 -16.18 9.18 16.53
C ASP A 116 -15.96 7.77 17.10
N ARG A 117 -15.47 6.86 16.25
CA ARG A 117 -14.71 5.67 16.65
C ARG A 117 -13.49 5.56 15.74
N THR A 118 -12.32 5.88 16.28
CA THR A 118 -11.02 5.70 15.61
C THR A 118 -10.75 4.21 15.43
N VAL A 119 -11.34 3.62 14.39
CA VAL A 119 -10.99 2.30 13.90
C VAL A 119 -9.66 2.45 13.18
N ILE A 120 -8.57 2.03 13.82
CA ILE A 120 -7.26 1.89 13.17
C ILE A 120 -7.41 0.73 12.18
N GLN A 121 -7.82 1.04 10.96
CA GLN A 121 -7.80 0.09 9.85
C GLN A 121 -6.32 -0.23 9.56
N THR A 122 -5.88 -1.42 9.94
CA THR A 122 -4.49 -1.90 9.76
C THR A 122 -4.20 -2.09 8.28
N GLN A 123 -3.85 -1.01 7.58
CA GLN A 123 -3.22 -1.06 6.26
C GLN A 123 -1.88 -1.78 6.41
N LEU A 124 -1.53 -2.73 5.54
CA LEU A 124 -0.16 -3.24 5.51
C LEU A 124 0.77 -2.06 5.23
N PRO A 125 1.72 -1.79 6.13
CA PRO A 125 2.54 -0.61 5.98
C PRO A 125 3.48 -0.75 4.78
N TYR A 126 3.78 0.39 4.16
CA TYR A 126 4.85 0.46 3.20
C TYR A 126 6.17 0.23 3.90
N THR A 127 7.10 -0.40 3.20
CA THR A 127 8.47 -0.54 3.67
C THR A 127 9.44 0.11 2.71
N SER A 128 10.46 0.75 3.28
CA SER A 128 11.56 1.37 2.56
C SER A 128 12.87 1.00 3.24
N VAL A 129 13.92 0.77 2.47
CA VAL A 129 15.29 0.70 3.00
C VAL A 129 15.93 2.04 2.71
N VAL A 130 16.39 2.73 3.74
CA VAL A 130 17.09 4.02 3.63
C VAL A 130 18.50 3.91 4.17
N ARG A 131 19.42 4.72 3.63
CA ARG A 131 20.75 4.93 4.17
C ARG A 131 20.85 6.35 4.68
N VAL A 132 21.31 6.49 5.92
CA VAL A 132 21.53 7.77 6.60
C VAL A 132 22.82 7.62 7.41
N GLU A 133 23.77 8.53 7.20
CA GLU A 133 25.06 8.49 7.90
C GLU A 133 25.04 9.29 9.21
N ASP A 134 24.24 10.36 9.25
CA ASP A 134 24.09 11.20 10.43
C ASP A 134 23.23 10.54 11.52
N LYS A 135 23.76 10.53 12.75
CA LYS A 135 23.11 9.96 13.93
C LYS A 135 21.93 10.80 14.39
N LEU A 136 21.96 12.13 14.22
CA LEU A 136 20.84 13.00 14.62
C LEU A 136 19.64 12.77 13.71
N ALA A 137 19.84 12.74 12.40
CA ALA A 137 18.79 12.38 11.44
C ALA A 137 18.18 10.99 11.68
N VAL A 138 18.98 10.01 12.14
CA VAL A 138 18.46 8.68 12.54
C VAL A 138 17.52 8.76 13.75
N LEU A 139 17.72 9.72 14.66
CA LEU A 139 16.79 9.93 15.79
C LEU A 139 15.45 10.48 15.33
N GLU A 140 15.44 11.40 14.36
CA GLU A 140 14.20 11.95 13.80
C GLU A 140 13.39 10.90 13.01
N LEU A 141 14.08 9.94 12.39
CA LEU A 141 13.45 8.83 11.68
C LEU A 141 13.01 7.67 12.58
N GLN A 142 13.32 7.67 13.87
CA GLN A 142 12.96 6.59 14.81
C GLN A 142 11.50 6.11 14.71
N PRO A 143 10.48 6.98 14.56
CA PRO A 143 9.10 6.54 14.45
C PRO A 143 8.82 5.60 13.28
N TYR A 144 9.69 5.62 12.26
CA TYR A 144 9.57 4.79 11.07
C TYR A 144 10.52 3.59 11.08
N ILE A 145 11.60 3.58 11.88
CA ILE A 145 12.62 2.52 11.83
C ILE A 145 12.11 1.24 12.52
N LYS A 146 12.15 0.12 11.80
CA LYS A 146 11.86 -1.24 12.31
C LYS A 146 13.11 -2.06 12.54
N GLU A 147 14.10 -1.91 11.68
CA GLU A 147 15.35 -2.66 11.76
C GLU A 147 16.53 -1.78 11.34
N ARG A 148 17.67 -2.00 11.98
CA ARG A 148 18.96 -1.39 11.62
C ARG A 148 19.91 -2.47 11.16
N ASN A 149 20.42 -2.32 9.95
CA ASN A 149 21.41 -3.22 9.39
C ASN A 149 22.84 -2.76 9.72
N LYS A 150 23.79 -3.70 9.69
CA LYS A 150 25.21 -3.45 9.99
C LYS A 150 25.91 -2.55 8.96
N ASP A 151 25.33 -2.39 7.77
CA ASP A 151 25.86 -1.63 6.64
C ASP A 151 25.40 -0.15 6.62
N GLY A 152 24.83 0.34 7.73
CA GLY A 152 24.31 1.70 7.83
C GLY A 152 22.98 1.91 7.11
N THR A 153 22.27 0.82 6.77
CA THR A 153 20.90 0.90 6.22
C THR A 153 19.85 0.63 7.29
N TYR A 154 18.67 1.20 7.09
CA TYR A 154 17.55 1.14 8.02
C TYR A 154 16.30 0.70 7.26
N LEU A 155 15.62 -0.33 7.77
CA LEU A 155 14.31 -0.72 7.30
C LEU A 155 13.29 0.18 7.97
N CYS A 156 12.66 1.04 7.18
CA CYS A 156 11.59 1.90 7.59
C CYS A 156 10.24 1.31 7.21
N GLU A 157 9.24 1.55 8.05
CA GLU A 157 7.86 1.15 7.88
C GLU A 157 6.96 2.37 8.12
N PHE A 158 6.01 2.61 7.22
CA PHE A 158 5.14 3.78 7.29
C PHE A 158 3.79 3.51 6.63
N HIS A 159 2.75 4.17 7.15
CA HIS A 159 1.38 4.04 6.64
C HIS A 159 1.00 5.18 5.69
N SER A 160 1.75 6.29 5.74
CA SER A 160 1.53 7.46 4.89
C SER A 160 2.82 7.82 4.16
N ILE A 161 2.76 7.73 2.82
CA ILE A 161 3.87 8.11 1.94
C ILE A 161 4.19 9.59 2.11
N GLU A 162 3.18 10.46 2.19
CA GLU A 162 3.36 11.90 2.33
C GLU A 162 4.03 12.26 3.65
N LYS A 163 3.58 11.68 4.78
CA LYS A 163 4.23 11.93 6.09
C LYS A 163 5.69 11.48 6.10
N PHE A 164 5.97 10.32 5.48
CA PHE A 164 7.33 9.81 5.38
C PHE A 164 8.21 10.67 4.46
N MET A 165 7.71 11.10 3.30
CA MET A 165 8.45 12.00 2.40
C MET A 165 8.70 13.37 3.04
N SER A 166 7.71 13.93 3.72
CA SER A 166 7.87 15.20 4.46
C SER A 166 8.91 15.07 5.57
N ALA A 167 8.91 13.96 6.31
CA ALA A 167 9.93 13.69 7.31
C ALA A 167 11.32 13.65 6.67
N ILE A 168 11.48 12.90 5.57
CA ILE A 168 12.76 12.82 4.82
C ILE A 168 13.22 14.19 4.32
N LEU A 169 12.32 15.00 3.75
CA LEU A 169 12.65 16.32 3.19
C LEU A 169 12.96 17.36 4.27
N ALA A 170 12.46 17.17 5.50
CA ALA A 170 12.71 18.05 6.62
C ALA A 170 14.05 17.75 7.32
N LEU A 171 14.67 16.59 7.06
CA LEU A 171 15.98 16.24 7.60
C LEU A 171 17.05 17.18 7.06
N ASP A 172 17.87 17.70 7.95
CA ASP A 172 19.11 18.39 7.60
C ASP A 172 20.28 17.40 7.48
N ALA A 173 20.11 16.38 6.64
CA ALA A 173 21.11 15.32 6.46
C ALA A 173 21.04 14.65 5.08
N ASP A 174 22.18 14.12 4.65
CA ASP A 174 22.28 13.29 3.47
C ASP A 174 21.58 11.95 3.68
N ILE A 175 20.47 11.77 2.96
CA ILE A 175 19.64 10.57 3.00
C ILE A 175 19.46 9.98 1.61
N ARG A 176 19.55 8.65 1.53
CA ARG A 176 19.29 7.91 0.30
C ARG A 176 18.29 6.80 0.53
N ILE A 177 17.15 6.86 -0.16
CA ILE A 177 16.24 5.72 -0.26
C ILE A 177 16.90 4.65 -1.13
N ILE A 178 17.26 3.49 -0.60
CA ILE A 178 17.86 2.36 -1.32
C ILE A 178 16.79 1.56 -2.08
N LYS A 179 15.65 1.28 -1.45
CA LYS A 179 14.48 0.66 -2.07
C LYS A 179 13.22 1.14 -1.36
N PRO A 180 12.06 1.14 -2.01
CA PRO A 180 11.84 0.83 -3.43
C PRO A 180 12.12 2.03 -4.35
N ASP A 181 12.42 1.75 -5.63
CA ASP A 181 12.83 2.79 -6.59
C ASP A 181 11.77 3.86 -6.87
N TRP A 182 10.49 3.50 -6.78
CA TRP A 182 9.40 4.47 -6.99
C TRP A 182 9.38 5.55 -5.91
N LEU A 183 9.67 5.19 -4.66
CA LEU A 183 9.68 6.14 -3.56
C LEU A 183 10.85 7.11 -3.73
N ARG A 184 12.00 6.57 -4.15
CA ARG A 184 13.15 7.39 -4.55
C ARG A 184 12.79 8.34 -5.69
N ARG A 185 12.20 7.84 -6.79
CA ARG A 185 11.80 8.68 -7.93
C ARG A 185 10.79 9.75 -7.54
N ARG A 186 9.82 9.41 -6.69
CA ARG A 186 8.83 10.35 -6.18
C ARG A 186 9.47 11.45 -5.34
N LEU A 187 10.42 11.11 -4.47
CA LEU A 187 11.20 12.08 -3.70
C LEU A 187 11.98 13.02 -4.63
N ILE A 188 12.72 12.46 -5.60
CA ILE A 188 13.51 13.23 -6.57
C ILE A 188 12.60 14.20 -7.35
N HIS A 189 11.51 13.70 -7.93
CA HIS A 189 10.58 14.54 -8.69
C HIS A 189 9.98 15.67 -7.83
N SER A 190 9.68 15.37 -6.56
CA SER A 190 9.16 16.39 -5.63
C SER A 190 10.20 17.47 -5.35
N ALA A 191 11.45 17.10 -5.10
CA ALA A 191 12.56 18.02 -4.89
C ALA A 191 12.88 18.84 -6.15
N GLU A 192 12.98 18.20 -7.32
CA GLU A 192 13.22 18.87 -8.60
C GLU A 192 12.14 19.90 -8.91
N ARG A 193 10.87 19.58 -8.64
CA ARG A 193 9.76 20.52 -8.82
C ARG A 193 9.93 21.75 -7.92
N ILE A 194 10.29 21.56 -6.66
CA ILE A 194 10.54 22.67 -5.72
C ILE A 194 11.72 23.52 -6.21
N ILE A 195 12.85 22.90 -6.53
CA ILE A 195 14.04 23.57 -7.02
C ILE A 195 13.73 24.37 -8.28
N ARG A 196 13.08 23.75 -9.28
CA ARG A 196 12.72 24.41 -10.55
C ARG A 196 11.86 25.65 -10.34
N ASN A 197 10.91 25.60 -9.40
CA ASN A 197 9.99 26.70 -9.15
C ASN A 197 10.62 27.85 -8.33
N ASN A 198 11.82 27.65 -7.77
CA ASN A 198 12.53 28.63 -6.94
C ASN A 198 13.91 28.97 -7.51
N LYS A 199 14.20 28.60 -8.76
CA LYS A 199 15.37 29.10 -9.49
C LYS A 199 15.03 30.50 -10.01
N GLU A 200 15.79 31.49 -9.54
CA GLU A 200 15.78 32.87 -10.06
C GLU A 200 16.27 32.94 -11.52
#